data_AF-A0A6B3H899-F1
#
_entry.id   AF-A0A6B3H899-F1
#
_cell.length_a   1.000
_cell.length_b   1.000
_cell.length_c   1.000
_cell.angle_alpha   90.00
_cell.angle_beta   90.00
_cell.angle_gamma   90.00
#
_symmetry.space_group_name_H-M   'P 1'
#
loop_
_entity.id
_entity.type
_entity.pdbx_description
1 polymer ?
#
loop_
_entity_poly.entity_id
_entity_poly.type
_entity_poly.pdbx_seq_one_letter_code
_entity_poly.pdbx_strand_id
1 'polypeptide(L)'
;WFVVDNLPPALIPTMVELGARSQGNVARIAVVVDVRGRRFFDNLRESLADLEAKHVTRRIVFLESSDDALVRRFESVRRPHPLQGDGRIVDG
;
A
#
# COMPACT_ATOMS: atom_id res chain seq x y z
N TRP A 1 2.65 -9.98 12.97
CA TRP A 1 2.90 -9.52 11.59
C TRP A 1 3.76 -8.29 11.65
N PHE A 2 4.76 -8.18 10.78
CA PHE A 2 5.54 -6.96 10.58
C PHE A 2 4.98 -6.25 9.35
N VAL A 3 4.40 -5.07 9.54
CA VAL A 3 3.67 -4.35 8.49
C VAL A 3 4.48 -3.14 8.04
N VAL A 4 4.69 -3.02 6.73
CA VAL A 4 5.32 -1.84 6.13
C VAL A 4 4.33 -1.20 5.18
N ASP A 5 4.06 0.09 5.39
CA ASP A 5 3.18 0.88 4.54
C ASP A 5 3.99 1.67 3.50
N ASN A 6 3.37 1.88 2.33
CA ASN A 6 3.91 2.68 1.23
C ASN A 6 5.34 2.27 0.80
N LEU A 7 5.66 0.97 0.79
CA LEU A 7 6.98 0.49 0.40
C LEU A 7 7.13 0.54 -1.13
N PRO A 8 8.23 1.12 -1.66
CA PRO A 8 8.54 1.00 -3.08
C PRO A 8 8.65 -0.47 -3.49
N PRO A 9 7.99 -0.91 -4.59
CA PRO A 9 7.95 -2.31 -4.98
C PRO A 9 9.34 -2.97 -5.08
N ALA A 10 10.33 -2.24 -5.63
CA ALA A 10 11.70 -2.71 -5.81
C ALA A 10 12.42 -3.09 -4.49
N LEU A 11 11.93 -2.66 -3.33
CA LEU A 11 12.51 -2.98 -2.02
C LEU A 11 11.87 -4.20 -1.36
N ILE A 12 10.79 -4.75 -1.92
CA ILE A 12 10.09 -5.91 -1.36
C ILE A 12 11.04 -7.11 -1.20
N PRO A 13 11.87 -7.49 -2.20
CA PRO A 13 12.78 -8.62 -2.07
C PRO A 13 13.74 -8.50 -0.89
N THR A 14 14.36 -7.33 -0.74
CA THR A 14 15.29 -7.04 0.36
C THR A 14 14.60 -7.16 1.71
N MET A 15 13.38 -6.65 1.82
CA MET A 15 12.60 -6.73 3.06
C MET A 15 12.29 -8.17 3.45
N VAL A 16 11.89 -9.00 2.47
CA VAL A 16 11.64 -10.43 2.68
C VAL A 16 12.91 -11.17 3.11
N GLU A 17 14.05 -10.86 2.49
CA GLU A 17 15.33 -11.46 2.83
C GLU A 17 15.78 -11.11 4.26
N LEU A 18 15.64 -9.85 4.66
CA LEU A 18 15.93 -9.42 6.03
C LEU A 18 15.03 -10.11 7.06
N GLY A 19 13.75 -10.27 6.74
CA GLY A 19 12.82 -11.00 7.61
C GLY A 19 13.16 -12.49 7.72
N ALA A 20 13.58 -13.14 6.64
CA ALA A 20 14.01 -14.54 6.64
C ALA A 20 15.26 -14.77 7.52
N ARG A 21 16.19 -13.80 7.54
CA ARG A 21 17.40 -13.84 8.39
C ARG A 21 17.12 -13.66 9.88
N SER A 22 15.91 -13.25 10.27
CA SER A 22 15.54 -13.04 11.68
C SER A 22 15.33 -14.32 12.51
N GLN A 23 15.62 -15.51 11.95
CA GLN A 23 15.50 -16.82 12.60
C GLN A 23 14.16 -17.05 13.33
N GLY A 24 13.05 -16.59 12.75
CA GLY A 24 11.71 -16.79 13.28
C GLY A 24 11.17 -15.65 14.17
N ASN A 25 11.97 -14.62 14.46
CA ASN A 25 11.48 -13.44 15.20
C ASN A 25 10.45 -12.61 14.39
N VAL A 26 10.48 -12.69 13.05
CA VAL A 26 9.44 -12.13 12.18
C VAL A 26 8.59 -13.25 11.61
N ALA A 27 7.45 -13.52 12.28
CA ALA A 27 6.59 -14.65 11.89
C ALA A 27 5.97 -14.48 10.49
N ARG A 28 5.53 -13.26 10.13
CA ARG A 28 4.85 -12.94 8.85
C ARG A 28 5.02 -11.46 8.51
N ILE A 29 5.36 -11.14 7.25
CA ILE A 29 5.51 -9.77 6.74
C ILE A 29 4.26 -9.40 5.92
N ALA A 30 3.74 -8.20 6.12
CA ALA A 30 2.75 -7.59 5.23
C ALA A 30 3.35 -6.31 4.64
N VAL A 31 3.24 -6.17 3.33
CA VAL A 31 3.69 -4.97 2.61
C VAL A 31 2.49 -4.35 1.92
N VAL A 32 2.27 -3.07 2.17
CA VAL A 32 1.32 -2.25 1.42
C VAL A 32 2.10 -1.48 0.36
N VAL A 33 1.67 -1.63 -0.88
CA VAL A 33 2.27 -0.98 -2.03
C VAL A 33 1.27 0.01 -2.59
N ASP A 34 1.70 1.25 -2.74
CA ASP A 34 0.91 2.28 -3.40
C ASP A 34 1.35 2.40 -4.86
N VAL A 35 0.53 1.86 -5.77
CA VAL A 35 0.77 1.87 -7.22
C VAL A 35 0.26 3.16 -7.86
N ARG A 36 0.73 4.31 -7.36
CA ARG A 36 0.49 5.61 -7.99
C ARG A 36 1.39 5.76 -9.24
N GLY A 37 0.88 5.29 -10.38
CA GLY A 37 1.45 5.51 -11.70
C GLY A 37 2.07 4.28 -12.35
N ARG A 38 2.10 4.29 -13.70
CA ARG A 38 2.52 3.14 -14.53
C ARG A 38 3.93 2.62 -14.25
N ARG A 39 4.86 3.51 -13.87
CA ARG A 39 6.28 3.17 -13.63
C ARG A 39 6.50 2.20 -12.45
N PHE A 40 5.56 2.12 -11.51
CA PHE A 40 5.67 1.23 -10.35
C PHE A 40 5.19 -0.20 -10.64
N PHE A 41 4.39 -0.39 -11.69
CA PHE A 41 3.86 -1.71 -12.04
C PHE A 41 4.94 -2.68 -12.53
N ASP A 42 5.89 -2.19 -13.35
CA ASP A 42 6.98 -3.02 -13.86
C ASP A 42 7.88 -3.48 -12.71
N ASN A 43 8.28 -2.56 -11.83
CA ASN A 43 9.06 -2.88 -10.63
C ASN A 43 8.33 -3.88 -9.71
N LEU A 44 7.00 -3.76 -9.57
CA LEU A 44 6.21 -4.68 -8.77
C LEU A 44 6.19 -6.07 -9.41
N ARG A 45 6.01 -6.17 -10.73
CA ARG A 45 6.07 -7.45 -11.45
C ARG A 45 7.43 -8.13 -11.31
N GLU A 46 8.52 -7.39 -11.50
CA GLU A 46 9.88 -7.92 -11.32
C GLU A 46 10.13 -8.39 -9.89
N SER A 47 9.71 -7.60 -8.91
CA SER A 47 9.87 -7.95 -7.49
C SER A 47 9.07 -9.20 -7.13
N LEU A 48 7.86 -9.33 -7.66
CA LEU A 48 7.07 -10.55 -7.49
C LEU A 48 7.76 -11.74 -8.19
N ALA A 49 8.24 -11.61 -9.42
CA ALA A 49 8.94 -12.70 -10.09
C ALA A 49 10.18 -13.19 -9.29
N ASP A 50 10.95 -12.28 -8.70
CA ASP A 50 12.09 -12.63 -7.84
C ASP A 50 11.67 -13.41 -6.59
N LEU A 51 10.59 -12.99 -5.91
CA LEU A 51 10.06 -13.73 -4.76
C LEU A 51 9.59 -15.14 -5.12
N GLU A 52 9.02 -15.30 -6.31
CA GLU A 52 8.55 -16.59 -6.82
C GLU A 52 9.73 -17.52 -7.13
N ALA A 53 10.79 -17.01 -7.77
CA ALA A 53 12.03 -17.75 -7.98
C ALA A 53 12.69 -18.20 -6.66
N LYS A 54 12.54 -17.40 -5.60
CA LYS A 54 13.00 -17.72 -4.23
C LYS A 54 12.04 -18.62 -3.46
N HIS A 55 10.97 -19.14 -4.08
CA HIS A 55 9.98 -20.02 -3.46
C HIS A 55 9.29 -19.41 -2.23
N VAL A 56 9.18 -18.07 -2.20
CA VAL A 56 8.51 -17.37 -1.11
C VAL A 56 7.00 -17.54 -1.25
N THR A 57 6.36 -18.13 -0.25
CA THR A 57 4.90 -18.22 -0.21
C THR A 57 4.31 -16.83 0.00
N ARG A 58 3.45 -16.38 -0.92
CA ARG A 58 2.83 -15.05 -0.87
C ARG A 58 1.31 -15.11 -1.05
N ARG A 59 0.63 -14.10 -0.53
CA ARG A 59 -0.78 -13.81 -0.81
C ARG A 59 -0.90 -12.35 -1.23
N ILE A 60 -1.52 -12.11 -2.37
CA ILE A 60 -1.76 -10.77 -2.90
C ILE A 60 -3.23 -10.41 -2.63
N VAL A 61 -3.45 -9.21 -2.10
CA VAL A 61 -4.77 -8.64 -1.86
C VAL A 61 -4.83 -7.30 -2.58
N PHE A 62 -5.82 -7.12 -3.45
CA PHE A 62 -6.10 -5.85 -4.12
C PHE A 62 -7.41 -5.29 -3.56
N LEU A 63 -7.39 -4.03 -3.15
CA LEU A 63 -8.54 -3.34 -2.57
C LEU A 63 -9.03 -2.31 -3.58
N GLU A 64 -10.32 -2.38 -3.92
CA GLU A 64 -10.97 -1.47 -4.86
C GLU A 64 -12.14 -0.75 -4.18
N SER A 65 -12.51 0.41 -4.72
CA SER A 65 -13.66 1.19 -4.29
C SER A 65 -14.20 1.99 -5.47
N SER A 66 -15.47 2.42 -5.39
CA SER A 66 -16.00 3.36 -6.37
C SER A 66 -15.40 4.75 -6.17
N ASP A 67 -15.34 5.55 -7.24
CA ASP A 67 -14.85 6.93 -7.20
C ASP A 67 -15.60 7.76 -6.16
N ASP A 68 -16.93 7.64 -6.09
CA ASP A 68 -17.77 8.31 -5.09
C ASP A 68 -17.36 7.99 -3.65
N ALA A 69 -17.00 6.73 -3.38
CA ALA A 69 -16.55 6.31 -2.05
C ALA A 69 -15.15 6.85 -1.73
N LEU A 70 -14.24 6.91 -2.71
CA LEU A 70 -12.92 7.51 -2.56
C LEU A 70 -13.01 9.02 -2.28
N VAL A 71 -13.86 9.75 -3.01
CA VAL A 71 -14.10 11.19 -2.82
C VAL A 71 -14.63 11.46 -1.43
N ARG A 72 -15.72 10.78 -1.02
CA ARG A 72 -16.30 10.92 0.33
C ARG A 72 -15.29 10.64 1.43
N ARG A 73 -14.43 9.62 1.25
CA ARG A 73 -13.37 9.29 2.22
C ARG A 73 -12.37 10.42 2.32
N PHE A 74 -11.91 10.97 1.20
CA PHE A 74 -10.94 12.08 1.20
C PHE A 74 -11.50 13.34 1.88
N GLU A 75 -12.75 13.68 1.58
CA GLU A 75 -13.45 14.82 2.18
C GLU A 75 -13.61 14.67 3.69
N SER A 76 -13.90 13.45 4.18
CA SER A 76 -14.10 13.17 5.61
C SER A 76 -12.85 13.35 6.48
N VAL A 77 -11.65 13.35 5.88
CA VAL A 77 -10.37 13.46 6.60
C VAL A 77 -9.90 14.93 6.70
N ARG A 78 -10.48 15.84 5.90
CA ARG A 78 -10.26 17.27 6.07
C ARG A 78 -11.04 17.72 7.30
N ARG A 79 -10.33 17.94 8.41
CA ARG A 79 -10.92 18.57 9.61
C ARG A 79 -11.67 19.83 9.17
N PRO A 80 -12.94 20.02 9.57
CA PRO A 80 -13.60 21.29 9.31
C PRO A 80 -12.76 22.41 9.92
N HIS A 81 -12.53 23.46 9.13
CA HIS A 81 -11.83 24.64 9.62
C HIS A 81 -12.67 25.23 10.77
N PRO A 82 -12.08 25.69 11.90
CA PRO A 82 -12.83 26.28 13.02
C PRO A 82 -13.67 27.53 12.68
N LEU A 83 -13.68 27.96 11.41
CA LEU A 83 -14.40 29.11 10.86
C LEU A 83 -15.21 28.77 9.59
N GLN A 84 -15.38 27.47 9.27
CA GLN A 84 -16.30 27.07 8.21
C GLN A 84 -17.73 27.07 8.77
N GLY A 85 -18.54 28.06 8.37
CA GLY A 85 -19.99 28.01 8.53
C GLY A 85 -20.63 26.91 7.67
N ASP A 86 -21.97 26.82 7.66
CA ASP A 86 -22.81 25.73 7.10
C ASP A 86 -22.80 25.58 5.55
N GLY A 87 -21.68 25.79 4.86
CA GLY A 87 -21.56 25.64 3.40
C GLY A 87 -20.88 24.34 2.97
N ARG A 88 -21.48 23.59 2.02
CA ARG A 88 -20.82 22.47 1.31
C ARG A 88 -19.96 22.99 0.16
N ILE A 89 -18.90 22.25 -0.18
CA ILE A 89 -17.94 22.57 -1.27
C ILE A 89 -18.51 22.22 -2.67
N VAL A 90 -19.71 21.66 -2.78
CA VAL A 90 -20.40 21.52 -4.07
C VAL A 90 -21.02 22.86 -4.47
N ASP A 91 -20.18 23.74 -5.01
CA ASP A 91 -20.49 24.78 -6.00
C ASP A 91 -19.18 25.49 -6.40
N GLY A 92 -18.42 24.88 -7.33
CA GLY A 92 -17.24 25.47 -7.96
C GLY A 92 -16.05 24.53 -8.11
#